data_AF-A0A2G6MRU5-F1
#
_entry.id   AF-A0A2G6MRU5-F1
#
_cell.length_a   1.000
_cell.length_b   1.000
_cell.length_c   1.000
_cell.angle_alpha   90.00
_cell.angle_beta   90.00
_cell.angle_gamma   90.00
#
_symmetry.space_group_name_H-M   'P 1'
#
loop_
_entity.id
_entity.type
_entity.pdbx_description
1 polymer ?
#
loop_
_entity_poly.entity_id
_entity_poly.type
_entity_poly.pdbx_seq_one_letter_code
_entity_poly.pdbx_strand_id
1 'polypeptide(L)'
;GYNRYGLRACDHDFEPDTVLKLFGILLPATNESFFYFTESNITADFIVDALEELWPKLKEKYTPHTLVLNLDNGPENSSRRTQFMNRLVKAHDQN
;
A
#
# COMPACT_ATOMS: atom_id res chain seq x y z
N GLY A 1 9.00 -10.60 53.58
CA GLY A 1 9.40 -9.21 53.31
C GLY A 1 9.13 -8.92 51.85
N TYR A 2 8.37 -7.87 51.56
CA TYR A 2 8.06 -7.46 50.19
C TYR A 2 9.25 -6.73 49.58
N ASN A 3 9.99 -7.38 48.69
CA ASN A 3 11.00 -6.70 47.86
C ASN A 3 10.32 -6.22 46.58
N ARG A 4 9.80 -4.99 46.62
CA ARG A 4 9.39 -4.25 45.41
C ARG A 4 10.66 -3.67 44.78
N TYR A 5 11.39 -4.48 44.03
CA TYR A 5 12.33 -3.94 43.06
C TYR A 5 11.48 -3.21 42.00
N GLY A 6 11.52 -1.89 42.03
CA GLY A 6 10.98 -1.06 40.95
C GLY A 6 11.78 -1.36 39.69
N LEU A 7 11.36 -2.37 38.94
CA LEU A 7 11.67 -2.49 37.52
C LEU A 7 11.23 -1.17 36.90
N ARG A 8 12.20 -0.29 36.63
CA ARG A 8 12.00 0.81 35.69
C ARG A 8 11.72 0.12 34.36
N ALA A 9 10.46 0.08 33.97
CA ALA A 9 10.10 -0.28 32.62
C ALA A 9 10.75 0.78 31.70
N CYS A 10 11.76 0.37 30.94
CA CYS A 10 12.32 1.17 29.84
C CYS A 10 11.41 1.07 28.60
N ASP A 11 10.09 1.02 28.78
CA ASP A 11 9.13 0.75 27.70
C ASP A 11 8.18 1.92 27.38
N HIS A 12 8.39 3.08 28.02
CA HIS A 12 7.56 4.26 27.78
C HIS A 12 8.44 5.39 27.24
N ASP A 13 8.09 5.86 26.04
CA ASP A 13 8.49 7.16 25.45
C ASP A 13 9.57 7.15 24.35
N PHE A 14 9.57 6.14 23.47
CA PHE A 14 10.11 6.36 22.11
C PHE A 14 8.95 6.75 21.19
N GLU A 15 8.63 8.04 21.12
CA GLU A 15 7.78 8.53 20.03
C GLU A 15 8.53 8.35 18.71
N PRO A 16 7.93 7.69 17.70
CA PRO A 16 8.58 7.54 16.41
C PRO A 16 8.67 8.90 15.71
N ASP A 17 9.83 9.20 15.11
CA ASP A 17 10.03 10.43 14.33
C ASP A 17 8.97 10.58 13.22
N THR A 18 8.56 9.46 12.61
CA THR A 18 7.48 9.39 11.63
C THR A 18 6.73 8.06 11.69
N VAL A 19 5.42 8.09 11.43
CA VAL A 19 4.59 6.89 11.23
C VAL A 19 4.42 6.61 9.74
N LEU A 20 4.89 5.46 9.29
CA LEU A 20 4.69 4.99 7.92
C LEU A 20 3.36 4.24 7.79
N LYS A 21 2.60 4.60 6.75
CA LYS A 21 1.39 3.88 6.33
C LYS A 21 1.75 2.84 5.28
N LEU A 22 1.25 1.63 5.48
CA LEU A 22 1.47 0.49 4.60
C LEU A 22 0.35 0.35 3.58
N PHE A 23 0.71 0.19 2.31
CA PHE A 23 -0.16 -0.28 1.24
C PHE A 23 0.42 -1.57 0.65
N GLY A 24 -0.40 -2.62 0.58
CA GLY A 24 0.03 -3.94 0.12
C GLY A 24 -0.74 -4.41 -1.11
N ILE A 25 -0.03 -5.00 -2.07
CA ILE A 25 -0.59 -5.68 -3.24
C ILE A 25 -0.23 -7.16 -3.14
N LEU A 26 -1.25 -8.01 -3.04
CA LEU A 26 -1.10 -9.47 -3.05
C LEU A 26 -1.47 -10.00 -4.45
N LEU A 27 -0.62 -10.84 -5.02
CA LEU A 27 -0.93 -11.65 -6.20
C LEU A 27 -1.39 -13.04 -5.73
N PRO A 28 -2.71 -13.35 -5.75
CA PRO A 28 -3.21 -14.58 -5.13
C PRO A 28 -2.72 -15.85 -5.80
N ALA A 29 -2.48 -15.81 -7.12
CA ALA A 29 -2.04 -16.97 -7.91
C ALA A 29 -0.65 -17.48 -7.50
N THR A 30 0.24 -16.59 -7.08
CA THR A 30 1.64 -16.89 -6.75
C THR A 30 1.98 -16.65 -5.29
N ASN A 31 1.04 -16.10 -4.51
CA ASN A 31 1.23 -15.68 -3.13
C ASN A 31 2.36 -14.63 -2.96
N GLU A 32 2.66 -13.87 -4.02
CA GLU A 32 3.65 -12.79 -3.99
C GLU A 32 3.03 -11.52 -3.43
N SER A 33 3.71 -10.89 -2.48
CA SER A 33 3.27 -9.64 -1.83
C SER A 33 4.24 -8.52 -2.12
N PHE A 34 3.70 -7.37 -2.52
CA PHE A 34 4.44 -6.14 -2.75
C PHE A 34 3.96 -5.09 -1.75
N PHE A 35 4.90 -4.44 -1.06
CA PHE A 35 4.59 -3.48 0.00
C PHE A 35 5.15 -2.10 -0.34
N TYR A 36 4.31 -1.09 -0.15
CA TYR A 36 4.62 0.31 -0.39
C TYR A 36 4.36 1.08 0.90
N PHE A 37 5.23 2.04 1.21
CA PHE A 37 5.17 2.82 2.43
C PHE A 37 5.12 4.31 2.10
N THR A 38 4.35 5.06 2.87
CA THR A 38 4.32 6.52 2.77
C THR A 38 4.15 7.14 4.15
N GLU A 39 4.81 8.27 4.38
CA GLU A 39 4.63 9.10 5.58
C GLU A 39 3.29 9.87 5.53
N SER A 40 2.71 10.01 4.33
CA SER A 40 1.46 10.74 4.08
C SER A 40 0.25 9.81 4.03
N ASN A 41 -0.93 10.35 3.67
CA ASN A 41 -2.13 9.53 3.46
C ASN A 41 -1.97 8.62 2.23
N ILE A 42 -2.54 7.42 2.31
CA ILE A 42 -2.71 6.53 1.16
C ILE A 42 -3.84 7.13 0.33
N THR A 43 -3.51 7.85 -0.73
CA THR A 43 -4.48 8.48 -1.64
C THR A 43 -4.69 7.64 -2.89
N ALA A 44 -5.74 7.96 -3.65
CA ALA A 44 -5.93 7.44 -5.01
C ALA A 44 -4.66 7.56 -5.88
N ASP A 45 -3.98 8.71 -5.83
CA ASP A 45 -2.79 8.96 -6.63
C ASP A 45 -1.63 8.04 -6.23
N PHE A 46 -1.41 7.89 -4.92
CA PHE A 46 -0.37 7.01 -4.38
C PHE A 46 -0.61 5.53 -4.74
N ILE A 47 -1.86 5.07 -4.69
CA ILE A 47 -2.21 3.70 -5.09
C ILE A 47 -1.87 3.47 -6.57
N VAL A 48 -2.18 4.44 -7.44
CA VAL A 48 -1.88 4.31 -8.87
C VAL A 48 -0.37 4.39 -9.14
N ASP A 49 0.36 5.26 -8.44
CA ASP A 49 1.83 5.33 -8.55
C ASP A 49 2.48 3.98 -8.19
N ALA A 50 2.02 3.34 -7.10
CA ALA A 50 2.48 2.02 -6.70
C ALA A 50 2.18 0.94 -7.78
N LEU A 51 1.01 1.02 -8.41
CA LEU A 51 0.64 0.12 -9.51
C LEU A 51 1.50 0.35 -10.76
N GLU A 52 1.75 1.60 -11.13
CA GLU A 52 2.63 1.97 -12.26
C GLU A 52 4.06 1.47 -12.05
N GLU A 53 4.57 1.54 -10.81
CA GLU A 53 5.90 1.01 -10.48
C GLU A 53 5.95 -0.54 -10.53
N LEU A 54 4.87 -1.21 -10.11
CA LEU A 54 4.80 -2.66 -10.07
C LEU A 54 4.62 -3.27 -11.47
N TRP A 55 3.84 -2.61 -12.32
CA TRP A 55 3.31 -3.18 -13.54
C TRP A 55 4.36 -3.65 -14.55
N PRO A 56 5.46 -2.93 -14.84
CA PRO A 56 6.52 -3.42 -15.73
C PRO A 56 7.13 -4.74 -15.26
N LYS A 57 7.34 -4.91 -13.95
CA LYS A 57 7.90 -6.13 -13.34
C LYS A 57 6.94 -7.31 -13.56
N LEU A 58 5.64 -7.08 -13.42
CA LEU A 58 4.62 -8.10 -13.66
C LEU A 58 4.46 -8.42 -15.16
N LYS A 59 4.54 -7.41 -16.03
CA LYS A 59 4.49 -7.59 -17.49
C LYS A 59 5.62 -8.49 -17.97
N GLU A 60 6.84 -8.19 -17.55
CA GLU A 60 8.03 -8.95 -17.93
C GLU A 60 7.93 -10.40 -17.45
N LYS A 61 7.47 -10.61 -16.21
CA LYS A 61 7.43 -11.93 -15.59
C LYS A 61 6.30 -12.84 -16.08
N TYR A 62 5.12 -12.27 -16.31
CA TYR A 62 3.90 -13.07 -16.56
C TYR A 62 3.25 -12.81 -17.92
N THR A 63 3.68 -11.79 -18.65
CA THR A 63 3.06 -11.33 -19.92
C THR A 63 1.52 -11.26 -19.85
N PRO A 64 0.94 -10.65 -18.81
CA PRO A 64 -0.50 -10.65 -18.61
C PRO A 64 -1.18 -9.70 -19.59
N HIS A 65 -2.34 -10.12 -20.13
CA HIS A 65 -3.16 -9.26 -21.00
C HIS A 65 -4.19 -8.42 -20.21
N THR A 66 -4.47 -8.78 -18.96
CA THR A 66 -5.49 -8.14 -18.12
C THR A 66 -5.01 -8.06 -16.68
N LEU A 67 -5.28 -6.91 -16.06
CA LEU A 67 -5.07 -6.66 -14.64
C LEU A 67 -6.44 -6.60 -13.93
N VAL A 68 -6.63 -7.46 -12.94
CA VAL A 68 -7.83 -7.45 -12.08
C VAL A 68 -7.44 -6.91 -10.71
N LEU A 69 -8.03 -5.77 -10.34
CA LEU A 69 -7.78 -5.12 -9.05
C LEU A 69 -8.94 -5.45 -8.09
N ASN A 70 -8.66 -6.30 -7.09
CA ASN A 70 -9.60 -6.62 -6.01
C ASN A 70 -9.33 -5.72 -4.80
N LEU A 71 -9.59 -4.43 -4.95
CA LEU A 71 -9.49 -3.46 -3.86
C LEU A 71 -10.80 -3.42 -3.07
N ASP A 72 -10.70 -3.11 -1.78
CA ASP A 72 -11.88 -2.72 -1.01
C ASP A 72 -12.48 -1.42 -1.57
N ASN A 73 -13.75 -1.12 -1.27
CA ASN A 73 -14.40 0.13 -1.69
C ASN A 73 -14.18 1.23 -0.64
N GLY A 74 -12.92 1.46 -0.27
CA GLY A 74 -12.52 2.60 0.53
C GLY A 74 -12.80 3.94 -0.18
N PRO A 75 -12.84 5.06 0.55
CA PRO A 75 -13.09 6.38 -0.05
C PRO A 75 -12.06 6.74 -1.14
N GLU A 76 -10.82 6.23 -1.02
CA GLU A 76 -9.70 6.53 -1.90
C GLU A 76 -9.67 5.69 -3.20
N ASN A 77 -10.37 4.56 -3.24
CA ASN A 77 -10.37 3.62 -4.37
C ASN A 77 -11.80 3.29 -4.87
N SER A 78 -12.83 3.97 -4.36
CA SER A 78 -14.22 3.78 -4.78
C SER A 78 -14.44 4.16 -6.26
N SER A 79 -14.95 3.24 -7.08
CA SER A 79 -15.14 3.46 -8.53
C SER A 79 -16.30 4.39 -8.91
N ARG A 80 -17.14 4.81 -7.96
CA ARG A 80 -18.42 5.48 -8.29
C ARG A 80 -18.27 6.89 -8.86
N ARG A 81 -17.28 7.69 -8.42
CA ARG A 81 -16.80 8.98 -9.01
C ARG A 81 -15.54 9.45 -8.29
N THR A 82 -14.36 8.91 -8.62
CA THR A 82 -13.12 9.26 -7.89
C THR A 82 -11.90 9.46 -8.81
N GLN A 83 -10.96 10.25 -8.29
CA GLN A 83 -9.61 10.46 -8.81
C GLN A 83 -8.91 9.14 -9.20
N PHE A 84 -9.21 8.05 -8.51
CA PHE A 84 -8.64 6.73 -8.75
C PHE A 84 -8.89 6.21 -10.17
N MET A 85 -10.14 6.25 -10.65
CA MET A 85 -10.46 5.82 -12.01
C MET A 85 -9.81 6.73 -13.06
N ASN A 86 -9.81 8.05 -12.83
CA ASN A 86 -9.16 9.00 -13.74
C ASN A 86 -7.66 8.73 -13.88
N ARG A 87 -6.99 8.39 -12.78
CA ARG A 87 -5.56 8.08 -12.76
C ARG A 87 -5.26 6.74 -13.41
N LEU A 88 -6.07 5.71 -13.18
CA LEU A 88 -5.93 4.42 -13.85
C LEU A 88 -6.06 4.51 -15.38
N VAL A 89 -7.02 5.31 -15.88
CA VAL A 89 -7.16 5.52 -17.33
C VAL A 89 -5.93 6.24 -17.89
N LYS A 90 -5.44 7.28 -17.22
CA LYS A 90 -4.20 7.97 -17.62
C LYS A 90 -2.99 7.04 -17.63
N ALA A 91 -2.87 6.19 -16.61
CA ALA A 91 -1.80 5.20 -16.49
C ALA A 91 -1.81 4.19 -17.65
N HIS A 92 -3.01 3.77 -18.08
CA HIS A 92 -3.18 2.91 -19.25
C HIS A 92 -2.76 3.60 -20.55
N ASP A 93 -3.18 4.85 -20.77
CA ASP A 93 -2.90 5.58 -22.01
C ASP A 93 -1.41 5.94 -22.18
N GLN A 94 -0.63 5.88 -21.11
CA GLN A 94 0.81 6.16 -21.11
C GLN A 94 1.70 4.90 -21.31
N ASN A 95 1.11 3.71 -21.42
CA ASN A 95 1.79 2.41 -21.41
C ASN A 95 1.69 1.65 -22.74
#